data_AF-A0A2H5YEN9-F1
#
_entry.id   AF-A0A2H5YEN9-F1
#
_cell.length_a   1.000
_cell.length_b   1.000
_cell.length_c   1.000
_cell.angle_alpha   90.00
_cell.angle_beta   90.00
_cell.angle_gamma   90.00
#
_symmetry.space_group_name_H-M   'P 1'
#
loop_
_entity.id
_entity.type
_entity.pdbx_description
1 polymer ?
#
loop_
_entity_poly.entity_id
_entity_poly.type
_entity_poly.pdbx_seq_one_letter_code
_entity_poly.pdbx_strand_id
1 'polypeptide(L)'
;MAFLVGVILALVSALVVLWPFLRRRRPRSRPTPPEDLSALEARWNALLDEMVAVQTDADLGRIPPQEAEERVQALRLELARVLKALRERQGIPLPGAVPSSMAGGLSPPERGREQ
;
A
#
# COMPACT_ATOMS: atom_id res chain seq x y z
N MET A 1 12.47 -14.72 36.37
CA MET A 1 12.31 -14.50 34.91
C MET A 1 10.86 -14.28 34.49
N ALA A 2 9.87 -15.02 35.01
CA ALA A 2 8.45 -14.85 34.67
C ALA A 2 7.89 -13.43 34.95
N PHE A 3 8.37 -12.76 36.00
CA PHE A 3 7.90 -11.41 36.36
C PHE A 3 8.27 -10.34 35.31
N LEU A 4 9.47 -10.44 34.71
CA LEU A 4 9.88 -9.54 33.64
C LEU A 4 9.00 -9.69 32.40
N VAL A 5 8.63 -10.93 32.05
CA VAL A 5 7.77 -11.21 30.91
C VAL A 5 6.38 -10.61 31.14
N GLY A 6 5.81 -10.75 32.34
CA GLY A 6 4.52 -10.15 32.69
C GLY A 6 4.52 -8.63 32.60
N VAL A 7 5.59 -7.98 33.07
CA VAL A 7 5.75 -6.51 32.99
C VAL A 7 5.87 -6.03 31.54
N ILE A 8 6.66 -6.73 30.71
CA ILE A 8 6.79 -6.40 29.28
C ILE A 8 5.45 -6.56 28.58
N LEU A 9 4.71 -7.64 28.86
CA LEU A 9 3.40 -7.90 28.24
C LEU A 9 2.37 -6.83 28.63
N ALA A 10 2.38 -6.39 29.89
CA ALA A 10 1.53 -5.30 30.36
C ALA A 10 1.87 -3.96 29.68
N LEU A 11 3.16 -3.66 29.52
CA LEU A 11 3.60 -2.46 28.82
C LEU A 11 3.23 -2.47 27.33
N VAL A 12 3.40 -3.60 26.65
CA VAL A 12 3.02 -3.74 25.23
C VAL A 12 1.50 -3.61 25.07
N SER A 13 0.72 -4.25 25.94
CA SER A 13 -0.74 -4.14 25.94
C SER A 13 -1.21 -2.69 26.17
N ALA A 14 -0.64 -2.01 27.16
CA ALA A 14 -0.91 -0.60 27.42
C ALA A 14 -0.50 0.28 26.23
N LEU A 15 0.62 -0.01 25.57
CA LEU A 15 1.11 0.74 24.42
C LEU A 15 0.15 0.61 23.24
N VAL A 16 -0.36 -0.59 22.93
CA VAL A 16 -1.34 -0.83 21.86
C VAL A 16 -2.63 -0.05 22.10
N VAL A 17 -3.11 -0.04 23.35
CA VAL A 17 -4.35 0.69 23.72
C VAL A 17 -4.15 2.20 23.71
N LEU A 18 -3.01 2.71 24.16
CA LEU A 18 -2.73 4.16 24.22
C LEU A 18 -2.24 4.74 22.89
N TRP A 19 -1.72 3.91 21.98
CA TRP A 19 -1.23 4.33 20.67
C TRP A 19 -2.23 5.17 19.84
N PRO A 20 -3.51 4.78 19.66
CA PRO A 20 -4.47 5.58 18.91
C PRO A 20 -4.77 6.93 19.58
N PHE A 21 -4.74 7.00 20.92
CA PHE A 21 -4.97 8.23 21.66
C PHE A 21 -3.78 9.20 21.58
N LEU A 22 -2.54 8.68 21.65
CA LEU A 22 -1.33 9.50 21.42
C LEU A 22 -1.23 9.98 19.97
N ARG A 23 -1.69 9.17 19.01
CA ARG A 23 -1.76 9.55 17.59
C ARG A 23 -2.75 10.70 17.36
N ARG A 24 -3.87 10.75 18.09
CA ARG A 24 -4.84 11.87 18.04
C ARG A 24 -4.35 13.16 18.72
N ARG A 25 -3.49 13.06 19.74
CA ARG A 25 -3.07 14.22 20.56
C ARG A 25 -1.80 14.94 20.10
N ARG A 26 -1.06 14.41 19.13
CA ARG A 26 0.02 15.20 18.50
C ARG A 26 -0.61 16.11 17.44
N PRO A 27 -0.72 17.44 17.65
CA PRO A 27 -0.94 18.36 16.55
C PRO A 27 0.27 18.21 15.64
N ARG A 28 0.07 17.45 14.56
CA ARG A 28 1.13 17.07 13.66
C ARG A 28 1.43 18.32 12.85
N SER A 29 2.46 19.08 13.24
CA SER A 29 3.17 20.01 12.36
C SER A 29 3.90 19.23 11.25
N ARG A 30 3.21 18.30 10.60
CA ARG A 30 3.60 17.81 9.30
C ARG A 30 3.00 18.79 8.29
N PRO A 31 3.73 19.18 7.23
CA PRO A 31 3.09 19.81 6.10
C PRO A 31 1.92 18.91 5.71
N THR A 32 0.71 19.47 5.74
CA THR A 32 -0.52 18.74 5.38
C THR A 32 -0.26 18.20 3.99
N PRO A 33 -0.12 16.87 3.80
CA PRO A 33 -0.06 16.35 2.46
C PRO A 33 -1.35 16.79 1.76
N PRO A 34 -1.32 17.09 0.44
CA PRO A 34 -2.51 17.53 -0.27
C PRO A 34 -3.67 16.59 0.07
N GLU A 35 -4.85 17.15 0.33
CA GLU A 35 -5.99 16.46 0.95
C GLU A 35 -6.29 15.11 0.26
N ASP A 36 -6.10 15.06 -1.06
CA ASP A 36 -6.17 13.87 -1.91
C ASP A 36 -5.18 12.74 -1.53
N LEU A 37 -3.94 13.09 -1.17
CA LEU A 37 -2.92 12.11 -0.77
C LEU A 37 -3.27 11.47 0.57
N SER A 38 -3.82 12.26 1.49
CA SER A 38 -4.28 11.77 2.80
C SER A 38 -5.48 10.84 2.67
N ALA A 39 -6.41 11.16 1.76
CA ALA A 39 -7.54 10.29 1.42
C ALA A 39 -7.08 9.00 0.74
N LEU A 40 -6.07 9.08 -0.13
CA LEU A 40 -5.51 7.94 -0.83
C LEU A 40 -4.74 7.00 0.12
N GLU A 41 -3.99 7.56 1.06
CA GLU A 41 -3.29 6.81 2.11
C GLU A 41 -4.26 6.20 3.13
N ALA A 42 -5.37 6.89 3.45
CA ALA A 42 -6.45 6.31 4.25
C ALA A 42 -7.11 5.12 3.53
N ARG A 43 -7.36 5.24 2.22
CA ARG A 43 -7.92 4.17 1.40
C ARG A 43 -6.98 2.98 1.26
N TRP A 44 -5.67 3.22 1.11
CA TRP A 44 -4.64 2.19 1.14
C TRP A 44 -4.66 1.39 2.45
N ASN A 45 -4.68 2.08 3.59
CA ASN A 45 -4.71 1.43 4.90
C ASN A 45 -6.01 0.62 5.11
N ALA A 46 -7.16 1.15 4.66
CA ALA A 46 -8.43 0.43 4.74
C ALA A 46 -8.40 -0.89 3.96
N LEU A 47 -7.85 -0.89 2.74
CA LEU A 47 -7.73 -2.10 1.92
C LEU A 47 -6.79 -3.14 2.53
N LEU A 48 -5.71 -2.72 3.18
CA LEU A 48 -4.82 -3.63 3.90
C LEU A 48 -5.53 -4.26 5.10
N ASP A 49 -6.26 -3.46 5.87
CA ASP A 49 -7.01 -3.93 7.03
C ASP A 49 -8.08 -4.96 6.62
N GLU A 50 -8.76 -4.71 5.49
CA GLU A 50 -9.73 -5.64 4.91
C GLU A 50 -9.08 -6.94 4.44
N MET A 51 -7.89 -6.89 3.85
CA MET A 51 -7.15 -8.08 3.44
C MET A 51 -6.74 -8.94 4.64
N VAL A 52 -6.33 -8.29 5.74
CA VAL A 52 -6.02 -8.96 7.01
C VAL A 52 -7.28 -9.58 7.62
N ALA A 53 -8.42 -8.88 7.58
CA ALA A 53 -9.69 -9.40 8.06
C ALA A 53 -10.13 -10.66 7.29
N VAL A 54 -10.05 -10.62 5.95
CA VAL A 54 -10.39 -11.78 5.10
C VAL A 54 -9.47 -12.97 5.39
N GLN A 55 -8.16 -12.74 5.52
CA GLN A 55 -7.21 -13.80 5.87
C GLN A 55 -7.52 -14.39 7.26
N THR A 56 -7.85 -13.54 8.22
CA THR A 56 -8.19 -13.94 9.59
C THR A 56 -9.49 -14.76 9.62
N ASP A 57 -10.52 -14.35 8.88
CA ASP A 57 -11.78 -15.10 8.80
C ASP A 57 -11.59 -16.47 8.11
N ALA A 58 -10.68 -16.57 7.14
CA ALA A 58 -10.30 -17.84 6.52
C ALA A 58 -9.56 -18.75 7.52
N ASP A 59 -8.60 -18.22 8.27
CA ASP A 59 -7.84 -18.95 9.29
C ASP A 59 -8.73 -19.43 10.44
N LEU A 60 -9.79 -18.67 10.76
CA LEU A 60 -10.82 -19.05 11.73
C LEU A 60 -11.85 -20.04 11.18
N GLY A 61 -11.76 -20.40 9.89
CA GLY A 61 -12.71 -21.30 9.22
C GLY A 61 -14.11 -20.72 9.03
N ARG A 62 -14.27 -19.40 9.14
CA ARG A 62 -15.57 -18.72 8.95
C ARG A 62 -15.95 -18.59 7.48
N ILE A 63 -14.95 -18.52 6.60
CA ILE A 63 -15.12 -18.51 5.16
C ILE A 63 -14.29 -19.63 4.52
N PRO A 64 -14.78 -20.26 3.44
CA PRO A 64 -14.02 -21.27 2.73
C PRO A 64 -12.79 -20.64 2.06
N PRO A 65 -11.67 -21.37 1.94
CA PRO A 65 -10.40 -20.82 1.45
C PRO A 65 -10.50 -20.31 0.00
N GLN A 66 -11.34 -20.93 -0.82
CA GLN A 66 -11.60 -20.50 -2.20
C GLN A 66 -12.24 -19.10 -2.25
N GLU A 67 -13.20 -18.83 -1.38
CA GLU A 67 -13.86 -17.52 -1.28
C GLU A 67 -12.92 -16.46 -0.69
N ALA A 68 -12.06 -16.85 0.25
CA ALA A 68 -11.02 -15.97 0.79
C ALA A 68 -10.00 -15.57 -0.30
N GLU A 69 -9.55 -16.54 -1.12
CA GLU A 69 -8.62 -16.28 -2.21
C GLU A 69 -9.19 -15.31 -3.25
N GLU A 70 -10.44 -15.50 -3.67
CA GLU A 70 -11.12 -14.58 -4.60
C GLU A 70 -11.19 -13.15 -4.05
N ARG A 71 -11.56 -13.00 -2.77
CA ARG A 71 -11.63 -11.69 -2.10
C ARG A 71 -10.25 -11.05 -1.97
N VAL A 72 -9.23 -11.82 -1.61
CA VAL A 72 -7.85 -11.33 -1.55
C VAL A 72 -7.34 -10.90 -2.93
N GLN A 73 -7.67 -11.63 -4.00
CA GLN A 73 -7.30 -11.24 -5.36
C GLN A 73 -7.97 -9.93 -5.80
N ALA A 74 -9.25 -9.75 -5.50
CA ALA A 74 -9.97 -8.50 -5.76
C ALA A 74 -9.32 -7.32 -5.01
N LEU A 75 -9.00 -7.50 -3.73
CA LEU A 75 -8.32 -6.51 -2.90
C LEU A 75 -6.93 -6.17 -3.43
N ARG A 76 -6.14 -7.16 -3.90
CA ARG A 76 -4.83 -6.93 -4.53
C ARG A 76 -4.94 -6.07 -5.79
N LEU A 77 -5.97 -6.31 -6.60
CA LEU A 77 -6.21 -5.54 -7.83
C LEU A 77 -6.55 -4.08 -7.49
N GLU A 78 -7.34 -3.85 -6.45
CA GLU A 78 -7.65 -2.50 -5.97
C GLU A 78 -6.42 -1.82 -5.35
N LEU A 79 -5.61 -2.56 -4.60
CA LEU A 79 -4.32 -2.09 -4.09
C LEU A 79 -3.40 -1.61 -5.21
N ALA A 80 -3.30 -2.38 -6.30
CA ALA A 80 -2.49 -2.02 -7.46
C ALA A 80 -2.97 -0.72 -8.13
N ARG A 81 -4.29 -0.48 -8.19
CA ARG A 81 -4.84 0.78 -8.70
C ARG A 81 -4.49 1.95 -7.78
N VAL A 82 -4.61 1.77 -6.47
CA VAL A 82 -4.25 2.80 -5.48
C VAL A 82 -2.75 3.12 -5.53
N LEU A 83 -1.89 2.11 -5.67
CA LEU A 83 -0.44 2.25 -5.89
C LEU A 83 -0.13 3.05 -7.16
N LYS A 84 -0.83 2.76 -8.27
CA LYS A 84 -0.67 3.50 -9.53
C LYS A 84 -1.06 4.97 -9.36
N ALA A 85 -2.18 5.25 -8.68
CA ALA A 85 -2.63 6.62 -8.40
C ALA A 85 -1.67 7.37 -7.47
N LEU A 86 -1.09 6.69 -6.46
CA LEU A 86 -0.04 7.24 -5.60
C LEU A 86 1.21 7.59 -6.42
N ARG A 87 1.59 6.71 -7.34
CA ARG A 87 2.76 6.90 -8.22
C ARG A 87 2.60 8.10 -9.15
N GLU A 88 1.45 8.22 -9.82
CA GLU A 88 1.16 9.34 -10.73
C GLU A 88 1.16 10.68 -9.98
N ARG A 89 0.73 10.70 -8.72
CA ARG A 89 0.69 11.91 -7.89
C ARG A 89 2.00 12.25 -7.18
N GLN A 90 2.79 11.27 -6.77
CA GLN A 90 4.09 11.51 -6.10
C GLN A 90 5.26 11.66 -7.09
N GLY A 91 5.06 11.40 -8.39
CA GLY A 91 6.10 11.57 -9.39
C GLY A 91 7.30 10.63 -9.23
N ILE A 92 7.14 9.51 -8.50
CA ILE A 92 8.23 8.57 -8.22
C ILE A 92 8.39 7.60 -9.43
N PRO A 93 9.51 7.65 -10.17
CA PRO A 93 9.76 6.72 -11.27
C PRO A 93 10.06 5.31 -10.72
N LEU A 94 9.54 4.27 -11.39
CA LEU A 94 9.93 2.89 -11.09
C LEU A 94 11.41 2.70 -11.44
N PRO A 95 12.20 2.00 -10.61
CA PRO A 95 13.48 1.47 -11.07
C PRO A 95 13.21 0.50 -12.23
N GLY A 96 13.52 0.94 -13.45
CA GLY A 96 13.30 0.16 -14.69
C GLY A 96 12.31 0.77 -15.69
N ALA A 97 11.61 1.86 -15.36
CA ALA A 97 10.85 2.61 -16.36
C ALA A 97 11.81 3.50 -17.16
N VAL A 98 12.38 2.95 -18.24
CA VAL A 98 13.10 3.76 -19.24
C VAL A 98 12.14 4.84 -19.72
N PRO A 99 12.46 6.14 -19.59
CA PRO A 99 11.61 7.18 -20.11
C PRO A 99 11.48 6.97 -21.62
N SER A 100 10.24 6.76 -22.11
CA SER A 100 9.94 6.67 -23.54
C SER A 100 10.37 7.91 -24.35
N SER A 101 10.79 8.99 -23.66
CA SER A 101 11.46 10.15 -24.24
C SER A 101 12.85 9.86 -24.82
N MET A 102 13.46 8.70 -24.58
CA MET A 102 14.70 8.25 -25.23
C MET A 102 14.49 7.26 -26.39
N ALA A 103 13.24 6.91 -26.72
CA ALA A 103 12.92 6.08 -27.89
C ALA A 103 12.69 6.91 -29.17
N GLY A 104 13.14 8.17 -29.20
CA GLY A 104 12.99 9.10 -30.33
C GLY A 104 14.27 9.32 -31.14
N GLY A 105 15.22 8.37 -31.14
CA GLY A 105 16.57 8.58 -31.67
C GLY A 105 17.12 7.51 -32.62
N LEU A 106 16.27 6.66 -33.20
CA LEU A 106 16.70 5.73 -34.26
C LEU A 106 15.85 5.95 -35.50
N SER A 107 16.32 6.88 -36.34
CA SER A 107 15.90 7.02 -37.72
C SER A 107 15.88 5.65 -38.41
N PRO A 108 14.81 5.29 -39.14
CA PRO A 108 14.82 4.10 -39.97
C PRO A 108 15.90 4.24 -41.06
N PRO A 109 16.66 3.18 -41.39
CA PRO A 109 17.58 3.22 -42.51
C PRO A 109 16.78 3.40 -43.81
N GLU A 110 17.12 4.46 -44.56
CA GLU A 110 16.74 4.66 -45.96
C GLU A 110 17.03 3.37 -46.75
N ARG A 111 16.00 2.55 -46.95
CA ARG A 111 16.05 1.48 -47.94
C ARG A 111 15.90 2.14 -49.29
N GLY A 112 16.98 2.09 -50.06
CA GLY A 112 16.99 2.42 -51.47
C GLY A 112 15.78 1.82 -52.18
N ARG A 113 15.07 2.69 -52.92
CA ARG A 113 14.27 2.26 -54.05
C ARG A 113 15.05 2.64 -55.29
N GLU A 114 15.60 1.60 -55.89
CA GLU A 114 15.91 1.57 -57.31
C GLU A 114 14.63 1.89 -58.10
N GLN A 115 14.72 2.91 -58.95
CA GLN A 115 14.14 2.95 -60.29
C GLN A 115 14.70 4.14 -61.06
#